data_AF-A0A1D1VHF7-F1
#
_entry.id   AF-A0A1D1VHF7-F1
#
_cell.length_a   1.000
_cell.length_b   1.000
_cell.length_c   1.000
_cell.angle_alpha   90.00
_cell.angle_beta   90.00
_cell.angle_gamma   90.00
#
_symmetry.space_group_name_H-M   'P 1'
#
loop_
_entity.id
_entity.type
_entity.pdbx_description
1 polymer ?
#
loop_
_entity_poly.entity_id
_entity_poly.type
_entity_poly.pdbx_seq_one_letter_code
_entity_poly.pdbx_strand_id
1 'polypeptide(L)'
;MDRKTAEIVGAFLFHKLATIKLLESELNNVIYVTDAGSNVKAAFNLRNKPILSRITCAGHQLNTSIRNCFNTNPKSGFVILAAGLPVLDLRNEAKSLVDHCKRAAIVKHLKTTLKQEIETRWHSMIDKLASVLSAYDELVVVLLEREEADLLPDRERIQEMHDLFAPVKSAPETLSASKKPTIHLVIPVYHNLIQHFEHIHPSDHDDIRALQVHALNVFKAKLQPAGIHKMAVFLSPSMKRFLPESDRVKVIATVMKHVRQIGVPQDERALMPSADIGAPRPKSIFEFSNLCKLSNEPAAQNGFEKCIRMRNPIR
;
A
#
# COMPACT_ATOMS: atom_id res chain seq x y z
N MET A 1 32.74 -0.94 2.51
CA MET A 1 31.59 -0.49 1.71
C MET A 1 31.42 0.99 1.93
N ASP A 2 31.57 1.82 0.90
CA ASP A 2 31.34 3.26 1.01
C ASP A 2 29.90 3.54 1.45
N ARG A 3 29.73 4.26 2.56
CA ARG A 3 28.40 4.72 2.98
C ARG A 3 27.94 5.75 1.95
N LYS A 4 26.89 5.42 1.19
CA LYS A 4 26.24 6.36 0.27
C LYS A 4 25.62 7.52 1.07
N THR A 5 26.34 8.63 1.23
CA THR A 5 25.86 9.83 1.94
C THR A 5 24.82 10.57 1.11
N ALA A 6 24.13 11.54 1.73
CA ALA A 6 23.16 12.38 1.03
C ALA A 6 23.80 13.15 -0.14
N GLU A 7 25.05 13.58 0.02
CA GLU A 7 25.83 14.31 -0.98
C GLU A 7 26.14 13.41 -2.19
N ILE A 8 26.55 12.16 -1.95
CA ILE A 8 26.83 11.20 -3.02
C ILE A 8 25.54 10.88 -3.79
N VAL A 9 24.43 10.63 -3.08
CA VAL A 9 23.12 10.38 -3.69
C VAL A 9 22.65 11.60 -4.49
N GLY A 10 22.81 12.80 -3.94
CA GLY A 10 22.47 14.05 -4.60
C GLY A 10 23.29 14.27 -5.87
N ALA A 11 24.62 14.08 -5.81
CA ALA A 11 25.50 14.20 -6.98
C ALA A 11 25.06 13.26 -8.11
N PHE A 12 24.74 12.00 -7.77
CA PHE A 12 24.22 11.04 -8.74
C PHE A 12 22.86 11.47 -9.32
N LEU A 13 21.92 11.92 -8.48
CA LEU A 13 20.60 12.40 -8.89
C LEU A 13 20.73 13.57 -9.88
N PHE A 14 21.45 14.63 -9.52
CA PHE A 14 21.61 15.81 -10.36
C PHE A 14 22.38 15.50 -11.65
N HIS A 15 23.37 14.61 -11.60
CA HIS A 15 24.03 14.13 -12.81
C HIS A 15 23.03 13.44 -13.74
N LYS A 16 22.18 12.55 -13.22
CA LYS A 16 21.15 11.88 -14.02
C LYS A 16 20.11 12.87 -14.56
N LEU A 17 19.63 13.83 -13.78
CA LEU A 17 18.72 14.87 -14.24
C LEU A 17 19.32 15.71 -15.37
N ALA A 18 20.62 16.02 -15.30
CA ALA A 18 21.33 16.70 -16.38
C ALA A 18 21.41 15.84 -17.66
N THR A 19 21.56 14.51 -17.55
CA THR A 19 21.56 13.63 -18.74
C THR A 19 20.24 13.62 -19.50
N ILE A 20 19.12 13.90 -18.83
CA ILE A 20 17.78 14.01 -19.43
C ILE A 20 17.48 15.43 -19.95
N LYS A 21 18.45 16.35 -19.85
CA LYS A 21 18.38 17.74 -20.34
C LYS A 21 17.23 18.57 -19.76
N LEU A 22 16.80 18.27 -18.53
CA LEU A 22 15.82 19.11 -17.83
C LEU A 22 16.50 20.40 -17.32
N LEU A 23 15.86 21.54 -17.59
CA LEU A 23 16.25 22.84 -17.07
C LEU A 23 15.91 22.95 -15.58
N GLU A 24 16.65 23.77 -14.84
CA GLU A 24 16.41 23.98 -13.41
C GLU A 24 14.99 24.46 -13.10
N SER A 25 14.44 25.32 -13.97
CA SER A 25 13.04 25.78 -13.89
C SER A 25 12.02 24.64 -14.03
N GLU A 26 12.34 23.59 -14.79
CA GLU A 26 11.48 22.43 -14.99
C GLU A 26 11.55 21.48 -13.79
N LEU A 27 12.71 21.37 -13.13
CA LEU A 27 12.87 20.51 -11.95
C LEU A 27 11.92 20.89 -10.81
N ASN A 28 11.60 22.18 -10.68
CA ASN A 28 10.65 22.69 -9.68
C ASN A 28 9.20 22.28 -9.96
N ASN A 29 8.88 21.90 -11.21
CA ASN A 29 7.55 21.46 -11.63
C ASN A 29 7.39 19.93 -11.55
N VAL A 30 8.44 19.20 -11.17
CA VAL A 30 8.43 17.74 -11.08
C VAL A 30 8.25 17.30 -9.63
N ILE A 31 7.39 16.30 -9.42
CA ILE A 31 7.26 15.63 -8.14
C ILE A 31 7.95 14.28 -8.23
N TYR A 32 9.01 14.12 -7.44
CA TYR A 32 9.82 12.92 -7.40
C TYR A 32 9.26 11.92 -6.39
N VAL A 33 9.19 10.66 -6.77
CA VAL A 33 8.75 9.56 -5.90
C VAL A 33 9.94 8.68 -5.56
N THR A 34 10.28 8.58 -4.28
CA THR A 34 11.43 7.78 -3.82
C THR A 34 11.07 6.93 -2.61
N ASP A 35 11.92 5.98 -2.24
CA ASP A 35 11.86 5.38 -0.91
C ASP A 35 12.04 6.42 0.23
N ALA A 36 11.85 5.98 1.47
CA ALA A 36 11.94 6.81 2.67
C ALA A 36 13.35 6.86 3.28
N GLY A 37 14.38 6.38 2.57
CA GLY A 37 15.75 6.35 3.08
C GLY A 37 16.23 7.72 3.49
N SER A 38 16.87 7.85 4.67
CA SER A 38 17.28 9.13 5.25
C SER A 38 18.18 9.93 4.29
N ASN A 39 19.19 9.28 3.71
CA ASN A 39 20.11 9.92 2.78
C ASN A 39 19.44 10.28 1.44
N VAL A 40 18.50 9.45 0.98
CA VAL A 40 17.69 9.77 -0.21
C VAL A 40 16.84 11.00 0.06
N LYS A 41 16.11 11.06 1.18
CA LYS A 41 15.32 12.24 1.56
C LYS A 41 16.16 13.51 1.67
N ALA A 42 17.35 13.40 2.28
CA ALA A 42 18.26 14.52 2.45
C ALA A 42 18.83 15.02 1.10
N ALA A 43 19.04 14.13 0.12
CA ALA A 43 19.53 14.49 -1.21
C ALA A 43 18.63 15.48 -1.98
N PHE A 44 17.31 15.48 -1.71
CA PHE A 44 16.34 16.42 -2.30
C PHE A 44 16.29 17.78 -1.58
N ASN A 45 17.06 17.95 -0.50
CA ASN A 45 17.08 19.14 0.36
C ASN A 45 18.52 19.62 0.65
N LEU A 46 19.47 19.36 -0.25
CA LEU A 46 20.86 19.78 -0.08
C LEU A 46 20.99 21.30 -0.17
N ARG A 47 21.71 21.93 0.76
CA ARG A 47 21.83 23.40 0.86
C ARG A 47 22.37 24.09 -0.40
N ASN A 48 23.23 23.40 -1.15
CA ASN A 48 23.91 23.95 -2.34
C ASN A 48 23.22 23.53 -3.65
N LYS A 49 21.96 23.08 -3.59
CA LYS A 49 21.20 22.58 -4.72
C LYS A 49 19.74 23.07 -4.65
N PRO A 50 19.02 23.09 -5.79
CA PRO A 50 17.59 23.37 -5.78
C PRO A 50 16.85 22.40 -4.87
N ILE A 51 15.89 22.91 -4.09
CA ILE A 51 14.99 22.06 -3.30
C ILE A 51 13.99 21.43 -4.27
N LEU A 52 13.96 20.10 -4.30
CA LEU A 52 13.13 19.34 -5.23
C LEU A 52 11.91 18.76 -4.51
N SER A 53 10.72 18.92 -5.12
CA SER A 53 9.47 18.40 -4.57
C SER A 53 9.46 16.87 -4.58
N ARG A 54 9.27 16.25 -3.41
CA ARG A 54 9.42 14.80 -3.25
C ARG A 54 8.33 14.21 -2.37
N ILE A 55 7.77 13.08 -2.80
CA ILE A 55 6.88 12.24 -1.99
C ILE A 55 7.50 10.86 -1.75
N THR A 56 7.08 10.23 -0.66
CA THR A 56 7.51 8.87 -0.33
C THR A 56 6.67 7.85 -1.09
N CYS A 57 7.34 6.84 -1.65
CA CYS A 57 6.72 5.70 -2.31
C CYS A 57 5.81 4.93 -1.35
N ALA A 58 4.52 4.83 -1.69
CA ALA A 58 3.54 4.09 -0.90
C ALA A 58 3.90 2.60 -0.79
N GLY A 59 4.46 1.98 -1.84
CA GLY A 59 4.96 0.60 -1.77
C GLY A 59 6.08 0.41 -0.74
N HIS A 60 6.98 1.39 -0.62
CA HIS A 60 8.01 1.38 0.41
C HIS A 60 7.43 1.60 1.82
N GLN A 61 6.40 2.45 1.96
CA GLN A 61 5.68 2.64 3.22
C GLN A 61 4.96 1.35 3.66
N LEU A 62 4.32 0.63 2.75
CA LEU A 62 3.68 -0.67 3.03
C LEU A 62 4.69 -1.70 3.54
N ASN A 63 5.81 -1.87 2.83
CA ASN A 63 6.91 -2.74 3.25
C ASN A 63 7.44 -2.35 4.65
N THR A 64 7.69 -1.06 4.86
CA THR A 64 8.15 -0.54 6.16
C THR A 64 7.13 -0.79 7.27
N SER A 65 5.83 -0.72 6.96
CA SER A 65 4.76 -0.99 7.93
C SER A 65 4.78 -2.45 8.35
N ILE A 66 4.79 -3.41 7.41
CA ILE A 66 4.87 -4.84 7.73
C ILE A 66 6.12 -5.16 8.56
N ARG A 67 7.30 -4.64 8.17
CA ARG A 67 8.54 -4.87 8.93
C ARG A 67 8.44 -4.37 10.36
N ASN A 68 7.78 -3.24 10.58
CA ASN A 68 7.60 -2.69 11.92
C ASN A 68 6.53 -3.43 12.75
N CYS A 69 5.63 -4.19 12.13
CA CYS A 69 4.69 -5.03 12.87
C CYS A 69 5.40 -6.16 13.64
N PHE A 70 6.53 -6.64 13.11
CA PHE A 70 7.31 -7.75 13.69
C PHE A 70 8.70 -7.33 14.19
N ASN A 71 8.87 -6.05 14.51
CA ASN A 71 10.16 -5.51 14.90
C ASN A 71 10.40 -5.72 16.40
N THR A 72 11.51 -6.38 16.75
CA THR A 72 11.92 -6.68 18.13
C THR A 72 13.00 -5.74 18.65
N ASN A 73 13.48 -4.78 17.83
CA ASN A 73 14.51 -3.85 18.26
C ASN A 73 13.95 -2.88 19.32
N PRO A 74 14.47 -2.88 20.56
CA PRO A 74 13.97 -2.03 21.64
C PRO A 74 14.16 -0.53 21.38
N LYS A 75 15.04 -0.16 20.44
CA LYS A 75 15.25 1.24 20.03
C LYS A 75 14.24 1.72 18.99
N SER A 76 13.40 0.82 18.46
CA SER A 76 12.35 1.17 17.50
C SER A 76 11.17 1.82 18.21
N GLY A 77 10.60 2.87 17.64
CA GLY A 77 9.32 3.43 18.10
C GLY A 77 8.11 2.52 17.84
N PHE A 78 8.32 1.39 17.15
CA PHE A 78 7.31 0.37 16.85
C PHE A 78 7.87 -1.01 17.21
N VAL A 79 8.22 -1.21 18.47
CA VAL A 79 8.61 -2.52 18.99
C VAL A 79 7.35 -3.33 19.31
N ILE A 80 7.32 -4.61 18.95
CA ILE A 80 6.22 -5.50 19.34
C ILE A 80 6.23 -5.69 20.85
N LEU A 81 5.06 -5.58 21.47
CA LEU A 81 4.91 -5.70 22.93
C LEU A 81 4.95 -7.18 23.35
N ALA A 82 5.21 -7.41 24.64
CA ALA A 82 5.32 -8.76 25.21
C ALA A 82 4.12 -9.67 24.89
N ALA A 83 2.90 -9.12 24.94
CA ALA A 83 1.68 -9.84 24.61
C ALA A 83 1.64 -10.36 23.16
N GLY A 84 2.32 -9.69 22.22
CA GLY A 84 2.38 -10.09 20.82
C GLY A 84 3.61 -10.94 20.47
N LEU A 85 4.53 -11.20 21.41
CA LEU A 85 5.72 -12.03 21.14
C LEU A 85 5.39 -13.46 20.67
N PRO A 86 4.37 -14.15 21.19
CA PRO A 86 4.02 -15.50 20.72
C PRO A 86 3.70 -15.59 19.23
N VAL A 87 3.28 -14.48 18.59
CA VAL A 87 3.10 -14.42 17.13
C VAL A 87 4.42 -14.58 16.39
N LEU A 88 5.52 -14.05 16.94
CA LEU A 88 6.84 -14.23 16.34
C LEU A 88 7.26 -15.69 16.38
N ASP A 89 6.96 -16.37 17.49
CA ASP A 89 7.21 -17.81 17.64
C ASP A 89 6.40 -18.59 16.60
N LEU A 90 5.10 -18.30 16.46
CA LEU A 90 4.24 -18.89 15.41
C LEU A 90 4.79 -18.66 13.99
N ARG A 91 5.26 -17.43 13.68
CA ARG A 91 5.88 -17.12 12.39
C ARG A 91 7.16 -17.93 12.17
N ASN A 92 7.94 -18.15 13.22
CA ASN A 92 9.18 -18.91 13.20
C ASN A 92 8.91 -20.42 13.10
N GLU A 93 7.92 -20.96 13.80
CA GLU A 93 7.45 -22.34 13.70
C GLU A 93 7.03 -22.65 12.26
N ALA A 94 6.17 -21.81 11.66
CA ALA A 94 5.77 -21.95 10.26
C ALA A 94 6.97 -21.87 9.28
N LYS A 95 8.00 -21.09 9.62
CA LYS A 95 9.25 -21.04 8.84
C LYS A 95 10.05 -22.34 8.99
N SER A 96 10.23 -22.81 10.22
CA SER A 96 10.95 -24.03 10.56
C SER A 96 10.30 -25.25 9.93
N LEU A 97 8.97 -25.33 9.93
CA LEU A 97 8.19 -26.37 9.25
C LEU A 97 8.51 -26.40 7.76
N VAL A 98 8.41 -25.25 7.06
CA VAL A 98 8.70 -25.18 5.63
C VAL A 98 10.14 -25.56 5.32
N ASP A 99 11.09 -25.10 6.13
CA ASP A 99 12.51 -25.43 5.96
C ASP A 99 12.78 -26.92 6.22
N HIS A 100 12.12 -27.52 7.22
CA HIS A 100 12.16 -28.96 7.50
C HIS A 100 11.59 -29.77 6.34
N CYS A 101 10.37 -29.47 5.88
CA CYS A 101 9.73 -30.20 4.80
C CYS A 101 10.56 -30.19 3.51
N LYS A 102 11.30 -29.11 3.25
CA LYS A 102 12.24 -29.04 2.13
C LYS A 102 13.47 -29.91 2.33
N ARG A 103 14.12 -29.83 3.51
CA ARG A 103 15.31 -30.65 3.83
C ARG A 103 15.01 -32.14 3.84
N ALA A 104 13.88 -32.52 4.44
CA ALA A 104 13.41 -33.89 4.57
C ALA A 104 12.73 -34.43 3.29
N ALA A 105 12.72 -33.65 2.20
CA ALA A 105 12.04 -33.96 0.94
C ALA A 105 10.53 -34.28 1.05
N ILE A 106 9.88 -33.91 2.16
CA ILE A 106 8.42 -34.04 2.39
C ILE A 106 7.64 -33.31 1.30
N VAL A 107 8.17 -32.20 0.78
CA VAL A 107 7.54 -31.44 -0.31
C VAL A 107 7.24 -32.27 -1.57
N LYS A 108 7.90 -33.42 -1.78
CA LYS A 108 7.61 -34.34 -2.90
C LYS A 108 6.31 -35.13 -2.71
N HIS A 109 5.84 -35.22 -1.48
CA HIS A 109 4.61 -35.93 -1.09
C HIS A 109 3.41 -34.99 -0.98
N LEU A 110 3.63 -33.68 -1.15
CA LEU A 110 2.58 -32.66 -1.10
C LEU A 110 2.15 -32.27 -2.50
N LYS A 111 0.84 -32.03 -2.70
CA LYS A 111 0.29 -31.47 -3.95
C LYS A 111 0.65 -29.99 -4.11
N THR A 112 0.71 -29.27 -2.99
CA THR A 112 0.99 -27.84 -2.96
C THR A 112 2.45 -27.57 -2.58
N THR A 113 3.13 -26.76 -3.38
CA THR A 113 4.50 -26.34 -3.08
C THR A 113 4.53 -25.36 -1.90
N LEU A 114 5.25 -25.73 -0.83
CA LEU A 114 5.52 -24.82 0.28
C LEU A 114 6.44 -23.67 -0.12
N LYS A 115 6.02 -22.45 0.20
CA LYS A 115 6.75 -21.23 -0.15
C LYS A 115 7.62 -20.79 1.02
N GLN A 116 8.88 -20.49 0.72
CA GLN A 116 9.79 -19.92 1.71
C GLN A 116 9.60 -18.41 1.82
N GLU A 117 9.78 -17.92 3.04
CA GLU A 117 9.90 -16.50 3.30
C GLU A 117 11.28 -16.00 2.87
N ILE A 118 11.27 -14.94 2.06
CA ILE A 118 12.43 -14.28 1.50
C ILE A 118 12.53 -12.89 2.15
N GLU A 119 13.60 -12.64 2.89
CA GLU A 119 13.77 -11.41 3.67
C GLU A 119 13.68 -10.13 2.82
N THR A 120 14.17 -10.17 1.56
CA THR A 120 14.12 -9.04 0.64
C THR A 120 12.74 -8.84 0.00
N ARG A 121 11.89 -9.88 -0.02
CA ARG A 121 10.52 -9.85 -0.56
C ARG A 121 9.53 -9.81 0.59
N TRP A 122 9.15 -8.61 0.97
CA TRP A 122 8.44 -8.31 2.21
C TRP A 122 7.03 -8.93 2.35
N HIS A 123 6.37 -9.31 1.25
CA HIS A 123 5.08 -10.05 1.30
C HIS A 123 5.23 -11.57 1.28
N SER A 124 6.45 -12.10 1.19
CA SER A 124 6.69 -13.55 1.14
C SER A 124 6.26 -14.28 2.41
N MET A 125 6.19 -13.59 3.55
CA MET A 125 5.59 -14.12 4.77
C MET A 125 4.13 -14.52 4.54
N ILE A 126 3.33 -13.66 3.91
CA ILE A 126 1.90 -13.92 3.62
C ILE A 126 1.79 -15.13 2.67
N ASP A 127 2.65 -15.18 1.65
CA ASP A 127 2.73 -16.31 0.72
C ASP A 127 3.10 -17.63 1.40
N LYS A 128 4.03 -17.60 2.37
CA LYS A 128 4.41 -18.76 3.19
C LYS A 128 3.21 -19.28 3.97
N LEU A 129 2.57 -18.43 4.76
CA LEU A 129 1.42 -18.81 5.60
C LEU A 129 0.30 -19.41 4.73
N ALA A 130 -0.04 -18.75 3.62
CA ALA A 130 -1.03 -19.26 2.67
C ALA A 130 -0.66 -20.66 2.12
N SER A 131 0.62 -20.90 1.81
CA SER A 131 1.05 -22.21 1.30
C SER A 131 1.01 -23.30 2.36
N VAL A 132 1.31 -22.98 3.63
CA VAL A 132 1.19 -23.91 4.76
C VAL A 132 -0.27 -24.26 5.00
N LEU A 133 -1.16 -23.27 5.07
CA LEU A 133 -2.61 -23.48 5.22
C LEU A 133 -3.20 -24.34 4.10
N SER A 134 -2.78 -24.09 2.85
CA SER A 134 -3.23 -24.86 1.69
C SER A 134 -2.75 -26.32 1.68
N ALA A 135 -1.64 -26.62 2.36
CA ALA A 135 -1.08 -27.96 2.46
C ALA A 135 -1.35 -28.61 3.83
N TYR A 136 -2.09 -27.95 4.72
CA TYR A 136 -2.11 -28.28 6.14
C TYR A 136 -2.61 -29.70 6.40
N ASP A 137 -3.69 -30.11 5.75
CA ASP A 137 -4.26 -31.46 5.93
C ASP A 137 -3.31 -32.56 5.41
N GLU A 138 -2.59 -32.31 4.31
CA GLU A 138 -1.56 -33.23 3.81
C GLU A 138 -0.34 -33.28 4.74
N LEU A 139 0.06 -32.13 5.30
CA LEU A 139 1.14 -32.02 6.27
C LEU A 139 0.82 -32.80 7.56
N VAL A 140 -0.43 -32.73 8.04
CA VAL A 140 -0.90 -33.52 9.18
C VAL A 140 -0.67 -35.00 8.94
N VAL A 141 -1.13 -35.54 7.80
CA VAL A 141 -0.97 -36.96 7.46
C VAL A 141 0.51 -37.34 7.40
N VAL A 142 1.31 -36.61 6.61
CA VAL A 142 2.72 -36.98 6.37
C VAL A 142 3.57 -36.85 7.63
N LEU A 143 3.33 -35.85 8.48
CA LEU A 143 4.08 -35.66 9.72
C LEU A 143 3.66 -36.63 10.81
N LEU A 144 2.37 -37.01 10.88
CA LEU A 144 1.92 -38.08 11.77
C LEU A 144 2.57 -39.42 11.42
N GLU A 145 2.63 -39.78 10.13
CA GLU A 145 3.29 -41.01 9.67
C GLU A 145 4.80 -41.04 10.00
N ARG A 146 5.41 -39.88 10.20
CA ARG A 146 6.83 -39.72 10.52
C ARG A 146 7.10 -39.49 12.01
N GLU A 147 6.07 -39.49 12.86
CA GLU A 147 6.17 -39.16 14.28
C GLU A 147 6.73 -37.74 14.55
N GLU A 148 6.47 -36.80 13.62
CA GLU A 148 6.97 -35.41 13.61
C GLU A 148 5.81 -34.38 13.73
N ALA A 149 4.66 -34.79 14.28
CA ALA A 149 3.46 -33.95 14.36
C ALA A 149 3.61 -32.74 15.30
N ASP A 150 4.58 -32.76 16.20
CA ASP A 150 4.97 -31.65 17.08
C ASP A 150 5.52 -30.44 16.30
N LEU A 151 5.97 -30.66 15.06
CA LEU A 151 6.43 -29.58 14.17
C LEU A 151 5.28 -28.77 13.55
N LEU A 152 4.02 -29.20 13.73
CA LEU A 152 2.87 -28.49 13.19
C LEU A 152 2.53 -27.28 14.06
N PRO A 153 2.65 -26.05 13.52
CA PRO A 153 2.14 -24.85 14.17
C PRO A 153 0.62 -24.86 14.22
N ASP A 154 0.04 -24.14 15.18
CA ASP A 154 -1.41 -24.03 15.33
C ASP A 154 -2.10 -23.48 14.06
N ARG A 155 -3.01 -24.27 13.48
CA ARG A 155 -3.69 -23.95 12.21
C ARG A 155 -4.50 -22.66 12.31
N GLU A 156 -5.25 -22.51 13.39
CA GLU A 156 -6.20 -21.42 13.56
C GLU A 156 -5.45 -20.10 13.73
N ARG A 157 -4.43 -20.07 14.58
CA ARG A 157 -3.56 -18.89 14.76
C ARG A 157 -2.82 -18.53 13.47
N ILE A 158 -2.39 -19.50 12.66
CA ILE A 158 -1.82 -19.20 11.33
C ILE A 158 -2.85 -18.56 10.42
N GLN A 159 -4.08 -19.10 10.40
CA GLN A 159 -5.17 -18.58 9.58
C GLN A 159 -5.49 -17.13 9.97
N GLU A 160 -5.63 -16.85 11.26
CA GLU A 160 -5.89 -15.50 11.75
C GLU A 160 -4.73 -14.53 11.45
N MET A 161 -3.48 -14.95 11.66
CA MET A 161 -2.31 -14.14 11.28
C MET A 161 -2.25 -13.90 9.77
N HIS A 162 -2.58 -14.90 8.96
CA HIS A 162 -2.66 -14.75 7.51
C HIS A 162 -3.74 -13.72 7.13
N ASP A 163 -4.94 -13.85 7.67
CA ASP A 163 -6.09 -13.00 7.31
C ASP A 163 -5.89 -11.55 7.75
N LEU A 164 -5.17 -11.34 8.85
CA LEU A 164 -4.77 -10.00 9.28
C LEU A 164 -3.93 -9.27 8.21
N PHE A 165 -3.03 -9.97 7.52
CA PHE A 165 -2.11 -9.36 6.54
C PHE A 165 -2.46 -9.63 5.08
N ALA A 166 -3.39 -10.54 4.77
CA ALA A 166 -3.77 -10.90 3.41
C ALA A 166 -4.16 -9.68 2.53
N PRO A 167 -4.93 -8.69 3.03
CA PRO A 167 -5.25 -7.50 2.24
C PRO A 167 -4.05 -6.64 1.85
N VAL A 168 -2.94 -6.73 2.59
CA VAL A 168 -1.73 -5.96 2.29
C VAL A 168 -1.02 -6.49 1.04
N LYS A 169 -1.21 -7.76 0.69
CA LYS A 169 -0.51 -8.42 -0.43
C LYS A 169 -0.82 -7.80 -1.79
N SER A 170 -2.08 -7.45 -2.06
CA SER A 170 -2.49 -6.92 -3.38
C SER A 170 -2.20 -5.42 -3.54
N ALA A 171 -2.01 -4.70 -2.43
CA ALA A 171 -1.85 -3.25 -2.44
C ALA A 171 -0.67 -2.76 -3.30
N PRO A 172 0.56 -3.29 -3.17
CA PRO A 172 1.68 -2.81 -3.98
C PRO A 172 1.59 -3.22 -5.45
N GLU A 173 1.03 -4.38 -5.79
CA GLU A 173 0.77 -4.74 -7.18
C GLU A 173 -0.18 -3.70 -7.82
N THR A 174 -1.20 -3.30 -7.08
CA THR A 174 -2.13 -2.24 -7.48
C THR A 174 -1.44 -0.88 -7.62
N LEU A 175 -0.62 -0.49 -6.65
CA LEU A 175 0.04 0.81 -6.61
C LEU A 175 1.25 0.94 -7.56
N SER A 176 1.82 -0.18 -8.00
CA SER A 176 2.98 -0.22 -8.90
C SER A 176 2.64 -0.40 -10.38
N ALA A 177 1.35 -0.44 -10.74
CA ALA A 177 0.94 -0.52 -12.14
C ALA A 177 1.50 0.67 -12.94
N SER A 178 2.27 0.38 -13.99
CA SER A 178 2.95 1.39 -14.80
C SER A 178 2.13 1.92 -15.97
N LYS A 179 1.13 1.15 -16.42
CA LYS A 179 0.31 1.46 -17.60
C LYS A 179 -1.01 2.17 -17.28
N LYS A 180 -1.30 2.43 -16.00
CA LYS A 180 -2.53 3.07 -15.53
C LYS A 180 -2.18 4.05 -14.41
N PRO A 181 -2.91 5.16 -14.25
CA PRO A 181 -2.69 6.06 -13.11
C PRO A 181 -2.89 5.31 -11.78
N THR A 182 -1.97 5.45 -10.83
CA THR A 182 -2.05 4.77 -9.52
C THR A 182 -2.03 5.71 -8.33
N ILE A 183 -1.60 6.96 -8.50
CA ILE A 183 -1.43 7.92 -7.40
C ILE A 183 -2.74 8.21 -6.64
N HIS A 184 -3.88 8.16 -7.34
CA HIS A 184 -5.21 8.32 -6.77
C HIS A 184 -5.69 7.08 -5.98
N LEU A 185 -5.01 5.93 -6.09
CA LEU A 185 -5.35 4.69 -5.38
C LEU A 185 -4.75 4.62 -3.98
N VAL A 186 -3.78 5.48 -3.65
CA VAL A 186 -3.06 5.44 -2.36
C VAL A 186 -3.99 5.68 -1.17
N ILE A 187 -4.92 6.64 -1.26
CA ILE A 187 -5.87 6.95 -0.19
C ILE A 187 -6.92 5.83 -0.03
N PRO A 188 -7.58 5.31 -1.09
CA PRO A 188 -8.45 4.14 -0.97
C PRO A 188 -7.74 2.93 -0.35
N VAL A 189 -6.50 2.63 -0.77
CA VAL A 189 -5.71 1.54 -0.18
C VAL A 189 -5.47 1.79 1.30
N TYR A 190 -5.08 3.01 1.68
CA TYR A 190 -4.90 3.39 3.08
C TYR A 190 -6.18 3.17 3.89
N HIS A 191 -7.33 3.70 3.45
CA HIS A 191 -8.60 3.54 4.16
C HIS A 191 -9.03 2.08 4.27
N ASN A 192 -8.93 1.29 3.20
CA ASN A 192 -9.30 -0.12 3.23
C ASN A 192 -8.44 -0.90 4.23
N LEU A 193 -7.12 -0.62 4.29
CA LEU A 193 -6.23 -1.29 5.24
C LEU A 193 -6.52 -0.86 6.69
N ILE A 194 -6.71 0.43 6.94
CA ILE A 194 -7.05 0.91 8.29
C ILE A 194 -8.40 0.34 8.75
N GLN A 195 -9.42 0.36 7.89
CA GLN A 195 -10.71 -0.24 8.18
C GLN A 195 -10.61 -1.75 8.43
N HIS A 196 -9.78 -2.46 7.65
CA HIS A 196 -9.53 -3.89 7.88
C HIS A 196 -8.97 -4.15 9.28
N PHE A 197 -7.92 -3.43 9.69
CA PHE A 197 -7.35 -3.62 11.03
C PHE A 197 -8.29 -3.18 12.15
N GLU A 198 -9.17 -2.20 11.92
CA GLU A 198 -10.15 -1.73 12.90
C GLU A 198 -11.34 -2.70 13.09
N HIS A 199 -11.76 -3.39 12.02
CA HIS A 199 -13.01 -4.15 12.01
C HIS A 199 -12.84 -5.66 11.78
N ILE A 200 -11.61 -6.16 11.57
CA ILE A 200 -11.36 -7.60 11.58
C ILE A 200 -11.83 -8.17 12.92
N HIS A 201 -12.49 -9.31 12.87
CA HIS A 201 -13.06 -9.96 14.04
C HIS A 201 -11.99 -10.12 15.12
N PRO A 202 -12.27 -9.73 16.38
CA PRO A 202 -11.34 -9.95 17.47
C PRO A 202 -11.02 -11.44 17.56
N SER A 203 -9.74 -11.78 17.46
CA SER A 203 -9.27 -13.15 17.70
C SER A 203 -9.52 -13.55 19.15
N ASP A 204 -9.77 -14.83 19.43
CA ASP A 204 -9.80 -15.34 20.81
C ASP A 204 -8.38 -15.46 21.40
N HIS A 205 -7.35 -15.42 20.56
CA HIS A 205 -5.94 -15.43 20.94
C HIS A 205 -5.44 -14.02 21.30
N ASP A 206 -5.04 -13.85 22.57
CA ASP A 206 -4.53 -12.58 23.11
C ASP A 206 -3.40 -11.96 22.29
N ASP A 207 -2.51 -12.81 21.77
CA ASP A 207 -1.33 -12.40 21.01
C ASP A 207 -1.67 -11.90 19.60
N ILE A 208 -2.64 -12.53 18.94
CA ILE A 208 -3.17 -12.08 17.65
C ILE A 208 -3.91 -10.75 17.82
N ARG A 209 -4.72 -10.59 18.88
CA ARG A 209 -5.35 -9.30 19.20
C ARG A 209 -4.30 -8.21 19.46
N ALA A 210 -3.25 -8.52 20.21
CA ALA A 210 -2.14 -7.60 20.45
C ALA A 210 -1.44 -7.20 19.15
N LEU A 211 -1.22 -8.15 18.23
CA LEU A 211 -0.66 -7.90 16.91
C LEU A 211 -1.58 -7.03 16.05
N GLN A 212 -2.89 -7.24 16.06
CA GLN A 212 -3.86 -6.43 15.33
C GLN A 212 -3.81 -4.95 15.76
N VAL A 213 -3.85 -4.70 17.07
CA VAL A 213 -3.76 -3.34 17.62
C VAL A 213 -2.41 -2.70 17.27
N HIS A 214 -1.32 -3.46 17.40
CA HIS A 214 0.01 -2.98 17.02
C HIS A 214 0.10 -2.67 15.52
N ALA A 215 -0.40 -3.55 14.65
CA ALA A 215 -0.43 -3.36 13.21
C ALA A 215 -1.23 -2.11 12.82
N LEU A 216 -2.41 -1.91 13.40
CA LEU A 216 -3.21 -0.69 13.19
C LEU A 216 -2.39 0.57 13.49
N ASN A 217 -1.73 0.61 14.65
CA ASN A 217 -0.90 1.75 15.06
C ASN A 217 0.30 1.97 14.13
N VAL A 218 0.97 0.89 13.73
CA VAL A 218 2.10 0.93 12.78
C VAL A 218 1.65 1.49 11.43
N PHE A 219 0.57 0.96 10.85
CA PHE A 219 0.07 1.40 9.55
C PHE A 219 -0.44 2.84 9.60
N LYS A 220 -1.16 3.24 10.65
CA LYS A 220 -1.56 4.64 10.88
C LYS A 220 -0.38 5.59 10.98
N ALA A 221 0.78 5.15 11.44
CA ALA A 221 1.96 6.02 11.57
C ALA A 221 2.89 6.00 10.35
N LYS A 222 2.99 4.86 9.64
CA LYS A 222 3.98 4.67 8.56
C LYS A 222 3.40 4.85 7.16
N LEU A 223 2.16 4.42 6.92
CA LEU A 223 1.46 4.62 5.66
C LEU A 223 0.79 5.99 5.71
N GLN A 224 1.52 7.02 5.28
CA GLN A 224 1.07 8.41 5.35
C GLN A 224 0.85 8.98 3.96
N PRO A 225 -0.40 9.05 3.48
CA PRO A 225 -0.73 9.69 2.22
C PRO A 225 -0.43 11.20 2.26
N ALA A 226 0.47 11.64 1.38
CA ALA A 226 0.74 13.06 1.12
C ALA A 226 -0.44 13.80 0.46
N GLY A 227 -0.41 15.15 0.50
CA GLY A 227 -1.44 16.01 -0.06
C GLY A 227 -1.74 15.77 -1.55
N ILE A 228 -0.73 15.40 -2.35
CA ILE A 228 -0.95 15.06 -3.76
C ILE A 228 -1.84 13.83 -3.96
N HIS A 229 -1.78 12.85 -3.07
CA HIS A 229 -2.69 11.70 -3.14
C HIS A 229 -4.14 12.14 -2.90
N LYS A 230 -4.34 13.09 -1.98
CA LYS A 230 -5.67 13.68 -1.72
C LYS A 230 -6.18 14.45 -2.94
N MET A 231 -5.33 15.26 -3.57
CA MET A 231 -5.67 15.95 -4.82
C MET A 231 -6.02 14.95 -5.94
N ALA A 232 -5.23 13.89 -6.10
CA ALA A 232 -5.46 12.88 -7.12
C ALA A 232 -6.79 12.14 -6.93
N VAL A 233 -7.16 11.81 -5.69
CA VAL A 233 -8.48 11.24 -5.37
C VAL A 233 -9.59 12.23 -5.71
N PHE A 234 -9.44 13.50 -5.34
CA PHE A 234 -10.44 14.52 -5.60
C PHE A 234 -10.72 14.68 -7.11
N LEU A 235 -9.67 14.60 -7.93
CA LEU A 235 -9.76 14.65 -9.38
C LEU A 235 -10.35 13.36 -10.00
N SER A 236 -10.53 12.30 -9.23
CA SER A 236 -11.17 11.05 -9.66
C SER A 236 -12.64 11.02 -9.21
N PRO A 237 -13.62 11.22 -10.13
CA PRO A 237 -15.04 11.35 -9.75
C PRO A 237 -15.57 10.17 -8.93
N SER A 238 -15.17 8.94 -9.26
CA SER A 238 -15.60 7.72 -8.58
C SER A 238 -15.01 7.55 -7.17
N MET A 239 -13.96 8.32 -6.82
CA MET A 239 -13.21 8.14 -5.57
C MET A 239 -13.33 9.31 -4.60
N LYS A 240 -14.03 10.40 -4.96
CA LYS A 240 -14.24 11.57 -4.09
C LYS A 240 -14.75 11.21 -2.68
N ARG A 241 -15.55 10.14 -2.56
CA ARG A 241 -16.08 9.63 -1.29
C ARG A 241 -15.01 9.22 -0.29
N PHE A 242 -13.81 8.84 -0.75
CA PHE A 242 -12.69 8.48 0.12
C PHE A 242 -11.98 9.69 0.75
N LEU A 243 -12.40 10.93 0.45
CA LEU A 243 -11.89 12.10 1.14
C LEU A 243 -12.86 12.54 2.25
N PRO A 244 -12.39 12.67 3.51
CA PRO A 244 -13.15 13.33 4.57
C PRO A 244 -13.52 14.75 4.18
N GLU A 245 -14.65 15.26 4.67
CA GLU A 245 -15.15 16.60 4.33
C GLU A 245 -14.13 17.71 4.65
N SER A 246 -13.44 17.59 5.79
CA SER A 246 -12.37 18.51 6.22
C SER A 246 -11.19 18.55 5.25
N ASP A 247 -10.89 17.44 4.57
CA ASP A 247 -9.85 17.36 3.55
C ASP A 247 -10.34 17.92 2.22
N ARG A 248 -11.62 17.73 1.86
CA ARG A 248 -12.18 18.23 0.59
C ARG A 248 -12.04 19.74 0.45
N VAL A 249 -12.37 20.50 1.50
CA VAL A 249 -12.25 21.97 1.49
C VAL A 249 -10.81 22.40 1.20
N LYS A 250 -9.83 21.81 1.90
CA LYS A 250 -8.40 22.11 1.72
C LYS A 250 -7.91 21.72 0.32
N VAL A 251 -8.35 20.56 -0.17
CA VAL A 251 -7.99 20.05 -1.50
C VAL A 251 -8.57 20.94 -2.60
N ILE A 252 -9.83 21.36 -2.51
CA ILE A 252 -10.46 22.29 -3.46
C ILE A 252 -9.68 23.60 -3.53
N ALA A 253 -9.38 24.22 -2.38
CA ALA A 253 -8.61 25.46 -2.34
C ALA A 253 -7.24 25.31 -3.01
N THR A 254 -6.57 24.18 -2.74
CA THR A 254 -5.26 23.87 -3.32
C THR A 254 -5.35 23.64 -4.83
N VAL A 255 -6.32 22.86 -5.31
CA VAL A 255 -6.53 22.61 -6.74
C VAL A 255 -6.85 23.91 -7.49
N MET A 256 -7.75 24.73 -6.94
CA MET A 256 -8.10 26.03 -7.55
C MET A 256 -6.91 26.98 -7.61
N LYS A 257 -6.00 26.94 -6.62
CA LYS A 257 -4.74 27.68 -6.68
C LYS A 257 -3.87 27.23 -7.86
N HIS A 258 -3.73 25.93 -8.08
CA HIS A 258 -2.94 25.40 -9.21
C HIS A 258 -3.59 25.74 -10.56
N VAL A 259 -4.92 25.64 -10.68
CA VAL A 259 -5.65 26.01 -11.91
C VAL A 259 -5.38 27.47 -12.29
N ARG A 260 -5.37 28.38 -11.31
CA ARG A 260 -5.04 29.81 -11.56
C ARG A 260 -3.60 30.01 -12.03
N GLN A 261 -2.66 29.17 -11.58
CA GLN A 261 -1.25 29.25 -11.95
C GLN A 261 -0.96 28.69 -13.35
N ILE A 262 -1.74 27.72 -13.80
CA ILE A 262 -1.59 27.14 -15.14
C ILE A 262 -1.95 28.16 -16.23
N GLY A 263 -2.79 29.15 -15.90
CA GLY A 263 -3.37 30.08 -16.87
C GLY A 263 -4.32 29.32 -17.78
N VAL A 264 -5.63 29.54 -17.65
CA VAL A 264 -6.60 28.91 -18.56
C VAL A 264 -6.37 29.52 -19.95
N PRO A 265 -5.96 28.75 -20.98
CA PRO A 265 -5.97 29.28 -22.35
C PRO A 265 -7.42 29.65 -22.65
N GLN A 266 -7.66 30.87 -23.14
CA GLN A 266 -9.02 31.37 -23.43
C GLN A 266 -9.75 30.60 -24.56
N ASP A 267 -9.16 29.53 -25.10
CA ASP A 267 -9.71 28.78 -26.21
C ASP A 267 -10.03 27.33 -25.82
N GLU A 268 -11.27 27.10 -25.39
CA GLU A 268 -11.82 25.79 -25.00
C GLU A 268 -11.79 24.75 -26.15
N ARG A 269 -11.51 25.16 -27.39
CA ARG A 269 -11.56 24.27 -28.57
C ARG A 269 -10.35 23.35 -28.72
N ALA A 270 -9.24 23.60 -28.03
CA ALA A 270 -8.01 22.83 -28.20
C ALA A 270 -7.90 21.56 -27.32
N LEU A 271 -8.85 21.31 -26.41
CA LEU A 271 -8.74 20.28 -25.36
C LEU A 271 -9.63 19.04 -25.55
N MET A 272 -10.36 18.91 -26.66
CA MET A 272 -11.10 17.68 -26.97
C MET A 272 -10.15 16.64 -27.57
N PRO A 273 -10.01 15.44 -26.97
CA PRO A 273 -9.34 14.34 -27.64
C PRO A 273 -10.14 13.98 -28.88
N SER A 274 -9.47 13.91 -30.03
CA SER A 274 -10.03 13.34 -31.25
C SER A 274 -10.63 11.97 -30.92
N ALA A 275 -11.94 11.84 -31.13
CA ALA A 275 -12.66 10.60 -30.95
C ALA A 275 -12.09 9.56 -31.90
N ASP A 276 -11.32 8.60 -31.36
CA ASP A 276 -11.04 7.40 -32.12
C ASP A 276 -10.75 6.18 -31.24
N ILE A 277 -11.18 5.05 -31.80
CA ILE A 277 -10.89 3.66 -31.44
C ILE A 277 -11.78 3.06 -30.33
N GLY A 278 -12.92 2.56 -30.79
CA GLY A 278 -13.52 1.36 -30.23
C GLY A 278 -12.56 0.17 -30.35
N ALA A 279 -12.28 -0.48 -29.24
CA ALA A 279 -11.73 -1.82 -29.20
C ALA A 279 -12.40 -2.61 -28.06
N PRO A 280 -12.69 -3.91 -28.23
CA PRO A 280 -13.43 -4.68 -27.25
C PRO A 280 -12.58 -4.96 -25.99
N ARG A 281 -13.17 -4.74 -24.81
CA ARG A 281 -12.54 -4.99 -23.52
C ARG A 281 -12.32 -6.50 -23.31
N PRO A 282 -11.12 -6.97 -22.94
CA PRO A 282 -10.97 -8.32 -22.40
C PRO A 282 -11.61 -8.38 -21.00
N LYS A 283 -12.39 -9.41 -20.74
CA LYS A 283 -13.01 -9.69 -19.43
C LYS A 283 -11.91 -9.94 -18.39
N SER A 284 -11.71 -8.97 -17.50
CA SER A 284 -10.89 -9.11 -16.30
C SER A 284 -11.70 -9.78 -15.20
N ILE A 285 -11.10 -10.74 -14.51
CA ILE A 285 -11.68 -11.56 -13.42
C ILE A 285 -11.99 -10.75 -12.15
N PHE A 286 -11.64 -9.45 -12.11
CA PHE A 286 -12.13 -8.52 -11.10
C PHE A 286 -13.37 -7.77 -11.59
N GLU A 287 -14.55 -8.25 -11.21
CA GLU A 287 -15.77 -7.46 -11.30
C GLU A 287 -15.74 -6.31 -10.28
N PHE A 288 -15.50 -5.10 -10.77
CA PHE A 288 -15.59 -3.84 -10.03
C PHE A 288 -17.01 -3.55 -9.47
N SER A 289 -18.00 -4.42 -9.73
CA SER A 289 -19.36 -4.31 -9.23
C SER A 289 -19.42 -4.40 -7.70
N ASN A 290 -18.47 -5.09 -7.04
CA ASN A 290 -18.50 -5.28 -5.59
C ASN A 290 -17.94 -4.10 -4.77
N LEU A 291 -17.12 -3.21 -5.35
CA LEU A 291 -16.68 -1.96 -4.68
C LEU A 291 -17.78 -0.89 -4.64
N CYS A 292 -18.79 -1.00 -5.49
CA CYS A 292 -19.95 -0.10 -5.51
C CYS A 292 -21.16 -0.63 -4.73
N LYS A 293 -21.20 -1.93 -4.39
CA LYS A 293 -22.35 -2.52 -3.68
C LYS A 293 -22.42 -2.17 -2.18
N LEU A 294 -21.33 -1.69 -1.58
CA LEU A 294 -21.32 -1.17 -0.20
C LEU A 294 -21.89 0.25 -0.06
N SER A 295 -22.45 0.85 -1.12
CA SER A 295 -22.96 2.23 -1.09
C SER A 295 -24.44 2.40 -1.43
N ASN A 296 -25.24 1.34 -1.44
CA ASN A 296 -26.68 1.46 -1.62
C ASN A 296 -27.42 1.32 -0.29
N GLU A 297 -27.28 2.32 0.58
CA GLU A 297 -28.35 2.68 1.51
C GLU A 297 -28.94 4.04 1.10
N PRO A 298 -30.27 4.23 1.07
CA PRO A 298 -30.89 5.26 0.23
C PRO A 298 -31.00 6.67 0.87
N ALA A 299 -30.32 6.97 1.97
CA ALA A 299 -30.70 8.12 2.80
C ALA A 299 -30.02 9.47 2.46
N ALA A 300 -29.09 9.56 1.50
CA ALA A 300 -28.23 10.74 1.35
C ALA A 300 -28.23 11.43 -0.04
N GLN A 301 -29.23 11.19 -0.90
CA GLN A 301 -29.24 11.76 -2.26
C GLN A 301 -29.99 13.09 -2.46
N ASN A 302 -30.76 13.61 -1.49
CA ASN A 302 -31.64 14.76 -1.74
C ASN A 302 -31.09 16.17 -1.42
N GLY A 303 -29.78 16.34 -1.22
CA GLY A 303 -29.20 17.65 -0.85
C GLY A 303 -28.44 18.40 -1.96
N PHE A 304 -27.94 17.71 -2.98
CA PHE A 304 -26.87 18.25 -3.84
C PHE A 304 -27.34 18.83 -5.19
N GLU A 305 -28.55 18.51 -5.66
CA GLU A 305 -29.06 19.00 -6.95
C GLU A 305 -29.57 20.45 -6.93
N LYS A 306 -29.71 21.07 -5.75
CA LYS A 306 -30.21 22.46 -5.62
C LYS A 306 -29.16 23.56 -5.87
N CYS A 307 -27.86 23.24 -5.92
CA CYS A 307 -26.80 24.26 -6.06
C CYS A 307 -26.30 24.50 -7.49
N ILE A 308 -26.82 23.81 -8.51
CA ILE A 308 -26.31 23.91 -9.90
C ILE A 308 -27.29 24.62 -10.86
N ARG A 309 -28.49 25.01 -10.42
CA ARG A 309 -29.44 25.78 -11.26
C ARG A 309 -29.85 27.09 -10.61
N MET A 310 -29.00 28.12 -10.75
CA MET A 310 -29.49 29.49 -10.93
C MET A 310 -28.61 30.18 -11.98
N ARG A 311 -29.15 30.27 -13.21
CA ARG A 311 -28.67 31.16 -14.26
C ARG A 311 -29.07 32.59 -13.90
N ASN A 312 -28.16 33.54 -14.07
CA ASN A 312 -28.49 34.96 -14.11
C ASN A 312 -29.07 35.36 -15.49
N PRO A 313 -29.86 36.43 -15.56
CA PRO A 313 -30.83 36.71 -16.63
C PRO A 313 -30.26 37.63 -17.71
N ILE A 314 -30.63 37.43 -18.98
CA ILE A 314 -30.66 38.50 -20.01
C ILE A 314 -31.76 38.18 -21.03
N ARG A 315 -32.74 39.10 -21.10
CA ARG A 315 -33.81 39.36 -22.09
C ARG A 315 -34.58 38.19 -22.69
#